data_AF-A0A928ZM30-F1
#
_entry.id   AF-A0A928ZM30-F1
#
_cell.length_a   1.000
_cell.length_b   1.000
_cell.length_c   1.000
_cell.angle_alpha   90.00
_cell.angle_beta   90.00
_cell.angle_gamma   90.00
#
_symmetry.space_group_name_H-M   'P 1'
#
loop_
_entity.id
_entity.type
_entity.pdbx_description
1 polymer ?
#
loop_
_entity_poly.entity_id
_entity_poly.type
_entity_poly.pdbx_seq_one_letter_code
_entity_poly.pdbx_strand_id
1 'polypeptide(L)'
;MKTAYFHRAYWCYENNLGIAKIHHEPLGIFAILFENGVPVVNVNFLKKDEFSYYWQKYKKQGITLHLGLKVGIDTELTRVIEKENIFKFPEINLEVKLEHNSQSLVLTQKPEVQPRQLRYFRPMDGEWTEFEDDVFVEYKPCDSLIDVR
;
A
#
# COMPACT_ATOMS: atom_id res chain seq x y z
N MET A 1 -18.15 -13.55 -0.43
CA MET A 1 -16.78 -13.34 0.09
C MET A 1 -16.11 -12.33 -0.83
N LYS A 2 -15.46 -11.28 -0.30
CA LYS A 2 -14.75 -10.28 -1.11
C LYS A 2 -13.26 -10.60 -1.16
N THR A 3 -12.61 -10.20 -2.25
CA THR A 3 -11.20 -10.45 -2.50
C THR A 3 -10.53 -9.20 -3.04
N ALA A 4 -9.24 -9.06 -2.75
CA ALA A 4 -8.38 -8.04 -3.32
C ALA A 4 -7.22 -8.72 -4.04
N TYR A 5 -6.67 -8.02 -5.03
CA TYR A 5 -5.45 -8.45 -5.69
C TYR A 5 -4.25 -8.05 -4.83
N PHE A 6 -3.37 -9.02 -4.59
CA PHE A 6 -2.13 -8.86 -3.84
C PHE A 6 -0.95 -9.24 -4.73
N HIS A 7 -0.01 -8.33 -4.87
CA HIS A 7 1.19 -8.51 -5.67
C HIS A 7 2.42 -8.25 -4.82
N ARG A 8 3.29 -9.23 -4.67
CA ARG A 8 4.63 -8.99 -4.12
C ARG A 8 5.45 -8.37 -5.24
N ALA A 9 5.81 -7.09 -5.13
CA ALA A 9 6.63 -6.41 -6.13
C ALA A 9 8.11 -6.75 -5.94
N TYR A 10 8.55 -6.84 -4.70
CA TYR A 10 9.87 -7.32 -4.31
C TYR A 10 9.75 -8.08 -3.00
N TRP A 11 10.34 -9.27 -2.89
CA TRP A 11 10.22 -10.06 -1.68
C TRP A 11 11.47 -10.89 -1.39
N CYS A 12 11.84 -10.97 -0.13
CA CYS A 12 12.74 -11.95 0.45
C CYS A 12 11.89 -12.89 1.30
N TYR A 13 11.71 -14.12 0.82
CA TYR A 13 10.86 -15.12 1.49
C TYR A 13 11.45 -15.60 2.81
N GLU A 14 12.78 -15.69 2.91
CA GLU A 14 13.48 -16.14 4.12
C GLU A 14 13.20 -15.24 5.32
N ASN A 15 13.12 -13.93 5.09
CA ASN A 15 12.93 -12.92 6.14
C ASN A 15 11.51 -12.31 6.13
N ASN A 16 10.62 -12.83 5.28
CA ASN A 16 9.29 -12.29 5.03
C ASN A 16 9.27 -10.76 4.87
N LEU A 17 10.24 -10.24 4.10
CA LEU A 17 10.54 -8.83 3.95
C LEU A 17 10.28 -8.44 2.50
N GLY A 18 9.55 -7.35 2.26
CA GLY A 18 9.37 -6.88 0.90
C GLY A 18 8.34 -5.79 0.71
N ILE A 19 8.14 -5.39 -0.53
CA ILE A 19 7.12 -4.41 -0.92
C ILE A 19 6.00 -5.17 -1.62
N ALA A 20 4.78 -4.96 -1.15
CA ALA A 20 3.60 -5.49 -1.83
C ALA A 20 2.64 -4.38 -2.25
N LYS A 21 1.96 -4.61 -3.36
CA LYS A 21 0.92 -3.76 -3.93
C LYS A 21 -0.43 -4.46 -3.77
N ILE A 22 -1.39 -3.74 -3.24
CA ILE A 22 -2.75 -4.20 -3.02
C ILE A 22 -3.69 -3.38 -3.88
N HIS A 23 -4.64 -4.07 -4.51
CA HIS A 23 -5.71 -3.44 -5.29
C HIS A 23 -7.05 -3.97 -4.80
N HIS A 24 -7.82 -3.07 -4.22
CA HIS A 24 -9.18 -3.30 -3.74
C HIS A 24 -10.01 -2.09 -4.11
N GLU A 25 -11.04 -2.23 -4.95
CA GLU A 25 -11.77 -1.11 -5.55
C GLU A 25 -12.17 -0.01 -4.53
N PRO A 26 -12.75 -0.31 -3.36
CA PRO A 26 -13.08 0.71 -2.35
C PRO A 26 -11.88 1.47 -1.76
N LEU A 27 -10.70 0.88 -1.82
CA LEU A 27 -9.45 1.47 -1.33
C LEU A 27 -8.56 1.97 -2.46
N GLY A 28 -8.94 1.77 -3.73
CA GLY A 28 -8.06 1.95 -4.87
C GLY A 28 -6.80 1.06 -4.83
N ILE A 29 -5.69 1.61 -5.30
CA ILE A 29 -4.40 0.96 -5.32
C ILE A 29 -3.51 1.55 -4.25
N PHE A 30 -2.75 0.69 -3.56
CA PHE A 30 -1.68 1.14 -2.68
C PHE A 30 -0.55 0.13 -2.56
N ALA A 31 0.61 0.57 -2.08
CA ALA A 31 1.79 -0.24 -1.82
C ALA A 31 2.29 -0.04 -0.38
N ILE A 32 2.71 -1.15 0.25
CA ILE A 32 3.19 -1.17 1.63
C ILE A 32 4.51 -1.95 1.69
N LEU A 33 5.46 -1.43 2.46
CA LEU A 33 6.64 -2.17 2.91
C LEU A 33 6.25 -3.09 4.08
N PHE A 34 6.64 -4.35 3.97
CA PHE A 34 6.53 -5.35 5.01
C PHE A 34 7.92 -5.69 5.54
N GLU A 35 8.10 -5.64 6.86
CA GLU A 35 9.26 -6.18 7.56
C GLU A 35 8.79 -7.36 8.43
N ASN A 36 9.33 -8.56 8.19
CA ASN A 36 8.92 -9.79 8.86
C ASN A 36 7.39 -10.06 8.79
N GLY A 37 6.76 -9.74 7.65
CA GLY A 37 5.31 -9.90 7.44
C GLY A 37 4.44 -8.85 8.12
N VAL A 38 5.04 -7.81 8.72
CA VAL A 38 4.32 -6.73 9.37
C VAL A 38 4.33 -5.51 8.45
N PRO A 39 3.17 -4.89 8.13
CA PRO A 39 3.13 -3.65 7.36
C PRO A 39 3.75 -2.51 8.18
N VAL A 40 4.73 -1.83 7.59
CA VAL A 40 5.53 -0.79 8.28
C VAL A 40 5.22 0.61 7.74
N VAL A 41 5.29 0.79 6.43
CA VAL A 41 5.16 2.11 5.82
C VAL A 41 4.48 2.03 4.46
N ASN A 42 3.63 3.02 4.17
CA ASN A 42 3.11 3.21 2.83
C ASN A 42 4.25 3.66 1.91
N VAL A 43 4.34 3.05 0.74
CA VAL A 43 5.39 3.35 -0.26
C VAL A 43 4.76 3.76 -1.60
N ASN A 44 3.59 4.38 -1.57
CA ASN A 44 2.94 4.84 -2.78
C ASN A 44 3.84 5.85 -3.49
N PHE A 45 4.13 5.55 -4.77
CA PHE A 45 4.90 6.39 -5.69
C PHE A 45 6.39 6.55 -5.42
N LEU A 46 7.06 5.52 -4.87
CA LEU A 46 8.52 5.50 -4.85
C LEU A 46 9.09 5.73 -6.26
N LYS A 47 9.81 6.83 -6.42
CA LYS A 47 10.65 7.09 -7.59
C LYS A 47 11.77 6.04 -7.64
N LYS A 48 12.39 5.87 -8.81
CA LYS A 48 13.44 4.86 -9.06
C LYS A 48 14.60 4.95 -8.05
N ASP A 49 14.95 6.15 -7.63
CA ASP A 49 15.94 6.46 -6.60
C ASP A 49 15.49 6.06 -5.20
N GLU A 50 14.21 6.24 -4.86
CA GLU A 50 13.65 5.81 -3.57
C GLU A 50 13.55 4.28 -3.50
N PHE A 51 13.16 3.62 -4.60
CA PHE A 51 13.29 2.18 -4.71
C PHE A 51 14.75 1.71 -4.58
N SER A 52 15.67 2.40 -5.26
CA SER A 52 17.10 2.12 -5.15
C SER A 52 17.61 2.31 -3.73
N TYR A 53 17.06 3.26 -2.97
CA TYR A 53 17.38 3.46 -1.56
C TYR A 53 16.97 2.25 -0.71
N TYR A 54 15.72 1.78 -0.81
CA TYR A 54 15.27 0.60 -0.07
C TYR A 54 16.08 -0.64 -0.48
N TRP A 55 16.27 -0.85 -1.78
CA TRP A 55 17.11 -1.93 -2.30
C TRP A 55 18.55 -1.85 -1.74
N GLN A 56 19.16 -0.67 -1.74
CA GLN A 56 20.51 -0.46 -1.20
C GLN A 56 20.56 -0.66 0.31
N LYS A 57 19.55 -0.21 1.07
CA LYS A 57 19.44 -0.43 2.52
C LYS A 57 19.48 -1.92 2.83
N TYR A 58 18.65 -2.72 2.18
CA TYR A 58 18.60 -4.17 2.40
C TYR A 58 19.82 -4.90 1.85
N LYS A 59 20.33 -4.49 0.68
CA LYS A 59 21.58 -5.02 0.13
C LYS A 59 22.78 -4.77 1.07
N LYS A 60 22.87 -3.59 1.71
CA LYS A 60 23.90 -3.29 2.72
C LYS A 60 23.78 -4.18 3.96
N GLN A 61 22.57 -4.67 4.26
CA GLN A 61 22.31 -5.64 5.33
C GLN A 61 22.54 -7.10 4.88
N GLY A 62 22.99 -7.34 3.64
CA GLY A 62 23.20 -8.69 3.10
C GLY A 62 21.92 -9.39 2.66
N ILE A 63 20.77 -8.70 2.66
CA ILE A 63 19.48 -9.28 2.29
C ILE A 63 19.27 -9.09 0.79
N THR A 64 19.04 -10.19 0.08
CA THR A 64 18.68 -10.17 -1.34
C THR A 64 17.16 -10.15 -1.46
N LEU A 65 16.62 -9.08 -2.05
CA LEU A 65 15.23 -9.06 -2.48
C LEU A 65 15.15 -9.68 -3.88
N HIS A 66 14.18 -10.55 -4.12
CA HIS A 66 13.90 -11.02 -5.47
C HIS A 66 12.80 -10.14 -6.07
N LEU A 67 12.90 -9.83 -7.37
CA LEU A 67 11.79 -9.24 -8.09
C LEU A 67 10.59 -10.17 -7.90
N GLY A 68 9.59 -9.65 -7.21
CA GLY A 68 8.31 -10.31 -7.09
C GLY A 68 7.55 -10.12 -8.40
N LEU A 69 6.72 -11.11 -8.69
CA LEU A 69 6.28 -11.50 -10.02
C LEU A 69 5.59 -10.40 -10.87
N LYS A 70 5.37 -10.67 -12.17
CA LYS A 70 4.89 -9.64 -13.11
C LYS A 70 3.44 -9.22 -12.79
N VAL A 71 3.23 -7.93 -12.54
CA VAL A 71 1.91 -7.34 -12.26
C VAL A 71 0.92 -7.66 -13.40
N GLY A 72 -0.24 -8.21 -13.05
CA GLY A 72 -1.31 -8.57 -14.00
C GLY A 72 -1.25 -10.00 -14.55
N ILE A 73 -0.15 -10.72 -14.35
CA ILE A 73 -0.05 -12.16 -14.67
C ILE A 73 0.00 -12.97 -13.37
N ASP A 74 0.87 -12.55 -12.46
CA ASP A 74 1.16 -13.27 -11.23
C ASP A 74 0.53 -12.53 -10.05
N THR A 75 -0.77 -12.74 -9.89
CA THR A 75 -1.57 -12.06 -8.88
C THR A 75 -2.12 -13.07 -7.89
N GLU A 76 -1.87 -12.84 -6.62
CA GLU A 76 -2.54 -13.58 -5.57
C GLU A 76 -3.85 -12.90 -5.20
N LEU A 77 -4.85 -13.70 -4.84
CA LEU A 77 -6.07 -13.20 -4.25
C LEU A 77 -5.94 -13.31 -2.74
N THR A 78 -6.07 -12.19 -2.05
CA THR A 78 -6.23 -12.16 -0.59
C THR A 78 -7.68 -11.92 -0.25
N ARG A 79 -8.15 -12.49 0.85
CA ARG A 79 -9.52 -12.27 1.32
C ARG A 79 -9.63 -10.88 1.93
N VAL A 80 -10.79 -10.27 1.75
CA VAL A 80 -11.14 -9.00 2.39
C VAL A 80 -12.38 -9.18 3.25
N ILE A 81 -12.29 -8.77 4.50
CA ILE A 81 -13.42 -8.65 5.41
C ILE A 81 -13.69 -7.16 5.60
N GLU A 82 -14.88 -6.73 5.21
CA GLU A 82 -15.30 -5.34 5.34
C GLU A 82 -16.25 -5.20 6.51
N LYS A 83 -16.00 -4.22 7.37
CA LYS A 83 -16.90 -3.83 8.45
C LYS A 83 -16.86 -2.31 8.58
N GLU A 84 -17.99 -1.67 8.29
CA GLU A 84 -18.13 -0.21 8.30
C GLU A 84 -17.09 0.44 7.36
N ASN A 85 -16.12 1.16 7.92
CA ASN A 85 -15.04 1.82 7.19
C ASN A 85 -13.68 1.11 7.31
N ILE A 86 -13.66 -0.11 7.88
CA ILE A 86 -12.45 -0.92 8.09
C ILE A 86 -12.46 -2.12 7.15
N PHE A 87 -11.32 -2.32 6.49
CA PHE A 87 -11.02 -3.39 5.55
C PHE A 87 -9.90 -4.24 6.13
N LYS A 88 -10.18 -5.51 6.41
CA LYS A 88 -9.21 -6.45 6.98
C LYS A 88 -8.72 -7.41 5.92
N PHE A 89 -7.41 -7.64 5.90
CA PHE A 89 -6.69 -8.59 5.06
C PHE A 89 -5.95 -9.58 5.96
N PRO A 90 -6.65 -10.62 6.48
CA PRO A 90 -6.10 -11.49 7.52
C PRO A 90 -4.83 -12.23 7.09
N GLU A 91 -4.75 -12.61 5.81
CA GLU A 91 -3.66 -13.43 5.28
C GLU A 91 -2.33 -12.66 5.16
N ILE A 92 -2.38 -11.34 5.22
CA ILE A 92 -1.20 -10.46 5.10
C ILE A 92 -1.05 -9.50 6.28
N ASN A 93 -1.72 -9.79 7.41
CA ASN A 93 -1.62 -9.02 8.63
C ASN A 93 -1.81 -7.51 8.44
N LEU A 94 -2.89 -7.12 7.74
CA LEU A 94 -3.15 -5.73 7.42
C LEU A 94 -4.61 -5.36 7.68
N GLU A 95 -4.81 -4.21 8.30
CA GLU A 95 -6.08 -3.51 8.31
C GLU A 95 -5.91 -2.12 7.69
N VAL A 96 -6.92 -1.68 6.94
CA VAL A 96 -7.01 -0.35 6.35
C VAL A 96 -8.32 0.29 6.80
N LYS A 97 -8.27 1.56 7.20
CA LYS A 97 -9.42 2.35 7.63
C LYS A 97 -9.55 3.58 6.76
N LEU A 98 -10.78 3.86 6.32
CA LEU A 98 -11.14 5.10 5.62
C LEU A 98 -11.83 6.05 6.60
N GLU A 99 -11.36 7.27 6.75
CA GLU A 99 -12.05 8.30 7.53
C GLU A 99 -12.36 9.52 6.67
N HIS A 100 -13.56 10.07 6.84
CA HIS A 100 -13.88 11.37 6.26
C HIS A 100 -13.36 12.46 7.19
N ASN A 101 -12.42 13.28 6.70
CA ASN A 101 -12.08 14.48 7.41
C ASN A 101 -13.16 15.54 7.17
N SER A 102 -13.88 15.91 8.22
CA SER A 102 -14.88 16.99 8.20
C SER A 102 -14.30 18.34 8.63
N GLN A 103 -12.99 18.45 8.86
CA GLN A 103 -12.31 19.72 9.16
C GLN A 103 -12.08 20.54 7.89
N SER A 104 -13.17 21.01 7.29
CA SER A 104 -13.19 22.18 6.40
C SER A 104 -13.98 23.30 7.08
N LEU A 105 -13.58 23.69 8.28
CA LEU A 105 -14.10 24.89 8.94
C LEU A 105 -12.97 25.57 9.70
N VAL A 106 -12.27 26.51 9.06
CA VAL A 106 -12.16 27.93 9.48
C VAL A 106 -11.53 28.76 8.34
N LEU A 107 -12.39 29.57 7.71
CA LEU A 107 -12.18 30.94 7.20
C LEU A 107 -10.79 31.31 6.64
N THR A 108 -10.62 31.19 5.32
CA THR A 108 -10.12 32.30 4.49
C THR A 108 -10.45 32.03 3.02
N GLN A 109 -10.86 33.08 2.32
CA GLN A 109 -11.43 33.05 0.97
C GLN A 109 -10.43 32.46 -0.05
N LYS A 110 -10.65 31.20 -0.48
CA LYS A 110 -10.17 30.59 -1.75
C LYS A 110 -10.92 29.26 -2.00
N PRO A 111 -11.09 28.84 -3.27
CA PRO A 111 -12.20 27.98 -3.68
C PRO A 111 -11.95 26.49 -3.37
N GLU A 112 -13.04 25.80 -3.01
CA GLU A 112 -13.26 24.35 -3.09
C GLU A 112 -12.12 23.44 -2.58
N VAL A 113 -11.94 23.38 -1.25
CA VAL A 113 -11.24 22.24 -0.64
C VAL A 113 -12.23 21.07 -0.61
N GLN A 114 -12.14 20.18 -1.60
CA GLN A 114 -12.88 18.93 -1.60
C GLN A 114 -12.58 18.16 -0.29
N PRO A 115 -13.58 17.53 0.34
CA PRO A 115 -13.35 16.74 1.54
C PRO A 115 -12.31 15.65 1.25
N ARG A 116 -11.17 15.70 1.95
CA ARG A 116 -10.10 14.70 1.81
C ARG A 116 -10.52 13.45 2.59
N GLN A 117 -10.69 12.33 1.89
CA GLN A 117 -10.81 11.02 2.51
C GLN A 117 -9.42 10.60 2.98
N LEU A 118 -9.25 10.39 4.28
CA LEU A 118 -8.00 9.95 4.88
C LEU A 118 -7.95 8.42 4.91
N ARG A 119 -6.82 7.85 4.55
CA ARG A 119 -6.53 6.42 4.67
C ARG A 119 -5.56 6.21 5.82
N TYR A 120 -5.81 5.17 6.61
CA TYR A 120 -4.90 4.68 7.64
C TYR A 120 -4.66 3.19 7.46
N PHE A 121 -3.48 2.69 7.81
CA PHE A 121 -3.19 1.27 7.86
C PHE A 121 -2.58 0.87 9.21
N ARG A 122 -2.65 -0.42 9.52
CA ARG A 122 -1.95 -1.02 10.66
C ARG A 122 -1.76 -2.53 10.47
N PRO A 123 -0.83 -3.16 11.21
CA PRO A 123 -0.91 -4.59 11.45
C PRO A 123 -2.18 -4.93 12.24
N MET A 124 -2.64 -6.19 12.15
CA MET A 124 -3.69 -6.66 13.05
C MET A 124 -3.22 -6.44 14.50
N ASP A 125 -4.06 -5.78 15.29
CA ASP A 125 -3.76 -5.39 16.69
C ASP A 125 -2.66 -4.34 16.88
N GLY A 126 -2.25 -3.66 15.80
CA GLY A 126 -1.30 -2.54 15.84
C GLY A 126 -1.92 -1.15 16.02
N GLU A 127 -1.04 -0.14 15.99
CA GLU A 127 -1.41 1.27 15.95
C GLU A 127 -1.71 1.74 14.52
N TRP A 128 -2.65 2.68 14.38
CA TRP A 128 -3.02 3.25 13.08
C TRP A 128 -1.97 4.25 12.61
N THR A 129 -1.50 4.08 11.39
CA THR A 129 -0.58 4.97 10.69
C THR A 129 -1.28 5.60 9.49
N GLU A 130 -1.17 6.92 9.32
CA GLU A 130 -1.75 7.64 8.19
C GLU A 130 -0.99 7.36 6.87
N PHE A 131 -1.69 7.41 5.74
CA PHE A 131 -1.06 7.44 4.42
C PHE A 131 -0.62 8.88 4.10
N GLU A 132 0.70 9.12 4.00
CA GLU A 132 1.25 10.48 3.88
C GLU A 132 0.94 11.15 2.51
N ASP A 133 1.00 10.41 1.39
CA ASP A 133 0.89 10.97 0.02
C ASP A 133 -0.25 10.35 -0.81
N ASP A 134 -1.48 10.64 -0.39
CA ASP A 134 -2.67 9.94 -0.89
C ASP A 134 -3.26 10.53 -2.17
N VAL A 135 -2.85 10.01 -3.34
CA VAL A 135 -3.59 10.17 -4.59
C VAL A 135 -4.44 8.92 -4.83
N PHE A 136 -5.77 9.07 -4.84
CA PHE A 136 -6.66 8.02 -5.34
C PHE A 136 -6.45 7.88 -6.84
N VAL A 137 -5.84 6.77 -7.26
CA VAL A 137 -5.63 6.46 -8.67
C VAL A 137 -6.61 5.39 -9.10
N GLU A 138 -7.48 5.71 -10.06
CA GLU A 138 -8.29 4.73 -10.76
C GLU A 138 -7.38 3.71 -11.46
N TYR A 139 -7.70 2.43 -11.31
CA TYR A 139 -6.88 1.37 -11.85
C TYR A 139 -6.85 1.39 -13.39
N LYS A 140 -5.63 1.41 -13.95
CA LYS A 140 -5.35 0.98 -15.31
C LYS A 140 -4.35 -0.17 -15.28
N PRO A 141 -4.61 -1.29 -15.98
CA PRO A 141 -3.61 -2.33 -16.19
C PRO A 141 -2.34 -1.72 -16.81
N CYS A 142 -1.18 -2.06 -16.30
CA CYS A 142 0.12 -1.69 -16.85
C CYS A 142 1.07 -2.88 -16.73
N ASP A 143 1.94 -3.09 -17.73
CA ASP A 143 2.97 -4.15 -17.73
C ASP A 143 3.93 -4.07 -16.52
N SER A 144 4.03 -2.87 -15.96
CA SER A 144 4.77 -2.52 -14.75
C SER A 144 4.23 -1.17 -14.27
N LEU A 145 4.03 -0.99 -12.96
CA LEU A 145 3.88 0.37 -12.40
C LEU A 145 5.23 1.08 -12.24
N ILE A 146 6.34 0.36 -12.46
CA ILE A 146 7.68 0.94 -12.54
C ILE A 146 8.05 0.94 -14.03
N ASP A 147 7.67 1.99 -14.75
CA ASP A 147 8.31 2.27 -16.04
C ASP A 147 9.74 2.74 -15.73
N VAL A 148 10.69 1.81 -15.81
CA VAL A 148 12.12 2.13 -15.73
C VAL A 148 12.59 2.51 -17.13
N ARG A 149 12.19 3.67 -17.63
CA ARG A 149 12.90 4.34 -18.73
C ARG A 149 13.70 5.51 -18.18
#